data_AF-A0A8R1ESP1-F1
#
_entry.id   AF-A0A8R1ESP1-F1
#
_cell.length_a   1.000
_cell.length_b   1.000
_cell.length_c   1.000
_cell.angle_alpha   90.00
_cell.angle_beta   90.00
_cell.angle_gamma   90.00
#
_symmetry.space_group_name_H-M   'P 1'
#
loop_
_entity.id
_entity.type
_entity.pdbx_description
1 polymer ?
#
loop_
_entity_poly.entity_id
_entity_poly.type
_entity_poly.pdbx_seq_one_letter_code
_entity_poly.pdbx_strand_id
1 'polypeptide(L)'
;MQHLTLLAFLAIVAVSLACKCKNQSTKESFCNADWVSHVKVKARVSKQQLPDGSERRGLNNLRYTVQHVDVFKVEYVVGFKMLSQVTL
;
A
#
# COMPACT_ATOMS: atom_id res chain seq x y z
N MET A 1 11.80 -15.89 34.91
CA MET A 1 11.93 -14.60 34.20
C MET A 1 12.65 -14.72 32.84
N GLN A 2 13.68 -15.56 32.68
CA GLN A 2 14.40 -15.74 31.40
C GLN A 2 13.54 -16.21 30.21
N HIS A 3 12.56 -17.09 30.43
CA HIS A 3 11.69 -17.56 29.34
C HIS A 3 10.76 -16.46 28.80
N LEU A 4 10.30 -15.54 29.67
CA LEU A 4 9.41 -14.45 29.27
C LEU A 4 10.16 -13.40 28.42
N THR A 5 11.40 -13.09 28.79
CA THR A 5 12.27 -12.19 28.01
C THR A 5 12.64 -12.79 26.65
N LEU A 6 12.85 -14.11 26.58
CA LEU A 6 13.14 -14.80 25.32
C LEU A 6 11.93 -14.76 24.36
N LEU A 7 10.73 -15.03 24.88
CA LEU A 7 9.49 -14.97 24.09
C LEU A 7 9.19 -13.56 23.59
N ALA A 8 9.41 -12.53 24.43
CA ALA A 8 9.26 -11.14 24.02
C ALA A 8 10.24 -10.77 22.90
N PHE A 9 11.50 -11.22 22.99
CA PHE A 9 12.50 -10.97 21.95
C PHE A 9 12.14 -11.64 20.62
N LEU A 10 11.70 -12.91 20.65
CA LEU A 10 11.22 -13.61 19.45
C LEU A 10 10.04 -12.91 18.79
N ALA A 11 9.09 -12.41 19.58
CA ALA A 11 7.93 -11.68 19.07
C ALA A 11 8.35 -10.37 18.36
N ILE A 12 9.30 -9.62 18.92
CA ILE A 12 9.82 -8.38 18.32
C ILE A 12 10.54 -8.69 16.99
N VAL A 13 11.34 -9.76 16.95
CA VAL A 13 12.03 -10.19 15.73
C VAL A 13 11.02 -10.62 14.66
N ALA A 14 9.99 -11.38 15.02
CA ALA A 14 8.94 -11.79 14.09
C ALA A 14 8.18 -10.59 13.50
N VAL A 15 7.82 -9.60 14.32
CA VAL A 15 7.11 -8.39 13.87
C VAL A 15 7.99 -7.51 12.97
N SER A 16 9.26 -7.36 13.29
CA SER A 16 10.21 -6.58 12.47
C SER A 16 10.56 -7.26 11.13
N LEU A 17 10.33 -8.57 11.01
CA LEU A 17 10.49 -9.34 9.77
C LEU A 17 9.20 -9.43 8.94
N ALA A 18 8.03 -9.12 9.51
CA ALA A 18 6.74 -9.36 8.86
C ALA A 18 6.49 -8.49 7.60
N CYS A 19 7.14 -7.34 7.48
CA CYS A 19 7.05 -6.49 6.28
C CYS A 19 8.43 -6.07 5.83
N LYS A 20 8.93 -6.70 4.76
CA LYS A 20 10.18 -6.32 4.09
C LYS A 20 9.92 -6.16 2.60
N CYS A 21 10.38 -5.04 2.05
CA CYS A 21 10.34 -4.81 0.61
C CYS A 21 11.46 -5.57 -0.08
N LYS A 22 11.18 -6.14 -1.25
CA LYS A 22 12.21 -6.68 -2.14
C LYS A 22 13.04 -5.52 -2.70
N ASN A 23 14.36 -5.62 -2.64
CA ASN A 23 15.23 -4.70 -3.37
C ASN A 23 15.09 -4.98 -4.87
N GLN A 24 14.67 -3.97 -5.63
CA GLN A 24 14.44 -4.05 -7.07
C GLN A 24 14.84 -2.73 -7.74
N SER A 25 15.24 -2.79 -9.00
CA SER A 25 15.60 -1.61 -9.78
C SER A 25 14.37 -0.80 -10.19
N THR A 26 14.58 0.47 -10.57
CA THR A 26 13.51 1.33 -11.11
C THR A 26 12.87 0.72 -12.35
N LYS A 27 13.67 0.10 -13.22
CA LYS A 27 13.18 -0.55 -14.45
C LYS A 27 12.27 -1.73 -14.13
N GLU A 28 12.69 -2.60 -13.22
CA GLU A 28 11.86 -3.74 -12.78
C GLU A 28 10.57 -3.29 -12.12
N SER A 29 10.64 -2.28 -11.25
CA SER A 29 9.46 -1.71 -10.60
C SER A 29 8.47 -1.14 -11.61
N PHE A 30 8.95 -0.43 -12.63
CA PHE A 30 8.13 0.12 -13.70
C PHE A 30 7.48 -0.96 -14.56
N CYS A 31 8.25 -2.00 -14.92
CA CYS A 31 7.73 -3.12 -15.72
C CYS A 31 6.66 -3.91 -14.96
N ASN A 32 6.88 -4.17 -13.66
CA ASN A 32 5.99 -4.97 -12.83
C ASN A 32 4.74 -4.22 -12.34
N ALA A 33 4.75 -2.88 -12.32
CA ALA A 33 3.60 -2.10 -11.84
C ALA A 33 2.51 -2.02 -12.91
N ASP A 34 1.25 -2.28 -12.56
CA ASP A 34 0.11 -2.16 -13.50
C ASP A 34 -0.19 -0.69 -13.86
N TRP A 35 0.18 0.23 -12.96
CA TRP A 35 -0.03 1.66 -13.09
C TRP A 35 1.16 2.46 -12.56
N VAL A 36 1.57 3.48 -13.31
CA VAL A 36 2.66 4.40 -12.94
C VAL A 36 2.26 5.83 -13.28
N SER A 37 2.30 6.71 -12.29
CA SER A 37 1.97 8.14 -12.44
C SER A 37 2.81 9.01 -11.51
N HIS A 38 2.98 10.26 -11.92
CA HIS A 38 3.46 11.34 -11.05
C HIS A 38 2.26 12.08 -10.50
N VAL A 39 2.12 12.11 -9.18
CA VAL A 39 0.96 12.69 -8.51
C VAL A 39 1.35 13.66 -7.41
N LYS A 40 0.48 14.66 -7.18
CA LYS A 40 0.52 15.53 -6.01
C LYS A 40 -0.57 15.11 -5.03
N VAL A 41 -0.19 14.65 -3.85
CA VAL A 41 -1.14 14.34 -2.77
C VAL A 41 -1.79 15.62 -2.25
N LYS A 42 -3.12 15.64 -2.20
CA LYS A 42 -3.93 16.76 -1.70
C LYS A 42 -4.48 16.50 -0.31
N ALA A 43 -4.91 15.27 -0.05
CA ALA A 43 -5.47 14.87 1.23
C ALA A 43 -5.23 13.38 1.50
N ARG A 44 -5.20 13.00 2.78
CA ARG A 44 -5.16 11.62 3.26
C ARG A 44 -6.39 11.35 4.10
N VAL A 45 -7.10 10.27 3.81
CA VAL A 45 -8.26 9.77 4.54
C VAL A 45 -7.87 8.45 5.18
N SER A 46 -7.85 8.41 6.52
CA SER A 46 -7.23 7.32 7.30
C SER A 46 -8.21 6.37 7.99
N LYS A 47 -9.52 6.49 7.73
CA LYS A 47 -10.58 5.74 8.42
C LYS A 47 -11.73 5.35 7.50
N GLN A 48 -11.43 4.84 6.31
CA GLN A 48 -12.48 4.41 5.40
C GLN A 48 -12.92 2.98 5.75
N GLN A 49 -14.23 2.76 5.91
CA GLN A 49 -14.77 1.41 6.09
C GLN A 49 -14.40 0.56 4.88
N LEU A 50 -13.96 -0.66 5.16
CA LEU A 50 -13.74 -1.67 4.13
C LEU A 50 -15.10 -2.13 3.59
N PRO A 51 -15.20 -2.48 2.29
CA PRO A 51 -16.38 -3.15 1.76
C PRO A 51 -16.65 -4.45 2.54
N ASP A 52 -17.92 -4.77 2.75
CA ASP A 52 -18.33 -6.01 3.40
C ASP A 52 -17.77 -7.22 2.64
N GLY A 53 -17.16 -8.16 3.37
CA GLY A 53 -16.52 -9.35 2.80
C GLY A 53 -15.06 -9.19 2.38
N SER A 54 -14.43 -8.03 2.59
CA SER A 54 -13.00 -7.88 2.28
C SER A 54 -12.13 -8.81 3.14
N GLU A 55 -11.17 -9.51 2.52
CA GLU A 55 -10.19 -10.33 3.23
C GLU A 55 -9.23 -9.50 4.10
N ARG A 56 -9.15 -8.19 3.84
CA ARG A 56 -8.32 -7.22 4.57
C ARG A 56 -8.92 -6.84 5.94
N ARG A 57 -9.33 -7.80 6.76
CA ARG A 57 -9.83 -7.51 8.12
C ARG A 57 -8.71 -6.92 8.98
N GLY A 58 -8.84 -5.64 9.37
CA GLY A 58 -7.94 -4.97 10.33
C GLY A 58 -6.87 -4.05 9.74
N LEU A 59 -6.82 -3.85 8.42
CA LEU A 59 -6.00 -2.81 7.79
C LEU A 59 -6.84 -1.54 7.59
N ASN A 60 -6.29 -0.38 7.96
CA ASN A 60 -6.94 0.90 7.65
C ASN A 60 -6.82 1.15 6.15
N ASN A 61 -7.93 1.17 5.41
CA ASN A 61 -7.95 1.67 4.03
C ASN A 61 -7.47 3.12 4.02
N LEU A 62 -6.23 3.34 3.60
CA LEU A 62 -5.70 4.68 3.43
C LEU A 62 -6.07 5.14 2.03
N ARG A 63 -6.95 6.13 1.93
CA ARG A 63 -7.30 6.77 0.66
C ARG A 63 -6.62 8.13 0.56
N TYR A 64 -5.85 8.32 -0.48
CA TYR A 64 -5.20 9.59 -0.82
C TYR A 64 -5.99 10.27 -1.92
N THR A 65 -6.43 11.50 -1.70
CA THR A 65 -6.88 12.34 -2.81
C THR A 65 -5.65 12.93 -3.48
N VAL A 66 -5.53 12.75 -4.78
CA VAL A 66 -4.36 13.12 -5.57
C VAL A 66 -4.77 13.94 -6.80
N GLN A 67 -3.89 14.85 -7.20
CA GLN A 67 -3.90 15.47 -8.51
C GLN A 67 -2.84 14.77 -9.36
N HIS A 68 -3.26 14.19 -10.48
CA HIS A 68 -2.32 13.62 -11.46
C HIS A 68 -1.59 14.74 -12.18
N VAL A 69 -0.26 14.70 -12.15
CA VAL A 69 0.61 15.60 -12.91
C VAL A 69 0.89 14.96 -14.26
N ASP A 70 1.40 13.73 -14.25
CA ASP A 70 1.66 12.91 -15.44
C ASP A 70 1.29 11.45 -15.21
N VAL A 71 0.92 10.73 -16.26
CA VAL A 71 0.64 9.29 -16.22
C VAL A 71 1.54 8.58 -17.24
N PHE A 72 2.40 7.68 -16.77
CA PHE A 72 3.42 7.01 -17.58
C PHE A 72 3.03 5.60 -18.02
N LYS A 73 2.21 4.91 -17.23
CA LYS A 73 1.67 3.58 -17.55
C LYS A 73 0.28 3.46 -16.94
N VAL A 74 -0.71 3.00 -17.72
CA VAL A 74 -2.05 2.69 -17.23
C VAL A 74 -2.60 1.51 -18.01
N GLU A 75 -3.15 0.53 -17.30
CA GLU A 75 -3.96 -0.51 -17.91
C GLU A 75 -5.41 -0.01 -17.98
N TYR A 76 -6.05 -0.06 -19.16
CA TYR A 76 -7.43 0.40 -19.34
C TYR A 76 -8.41 -0.58 -18.67
N VAL A 77 -8.62 -0.42 -17.36
CA VAL A 77 -9.68 -1.14 -16.66
C VAL A 77 -10.96 -0.30 -16.75
N VAL A 78 -11.93 -0.79 -17.53
CA VAL A 78 -13.28 -0.23 -17.63
C VAL A 78 -13.87 -0.10 -16.22
N GLY A 79 -13.87 1.12 -15.67
CA GLY A 79 -14.26 1.41 -14.29
C GLY A 79 -13.30 2.32 -13.52
N PHE A 80 -12.03 2.42 -13.93
CA PHE A 80 -11.08 3.41 -13.40
C PHE A 80 -11.34 4.78 -14.04
N LYS A 81 -12.39 5.46 -13.56
CA LYS A 81 -12.71 6.84 -13.92
C LYS A 81 -11.61 7.76 -13.37
N MET A 82 -10.43 7.81 -14.00
CA MET A 82 -9.25 8.63 -13.67
C MET A 82 -9.29 9.13 -12.22
N LEU A 83 -9.31 8.18 -11.28
CA LEU A 83 -9.78 8.48 -9.93
C LEU A 83 -8.77 9.44 -9.32
N SER A 84 -9.24 10.61 -8.87
CA SER A 84 -8.45 11.53 -8.05
C SER A 84 -8.13 10.91 -6.69
N GLN A 85 -8.27 9.59 -6.52
CA GLN A 85 -8.17 8.89 -5.26
C GLN A 85 -7.38 7.59 -5.45
N VAL A 86 -6.30 7.44 -4.70
CA VAL A 86 -5.45 6.24 -4.64
C VAL A 86 -5.70 5.55 -3.31
N THR A 87 -5.93 4.25 -3.31
CA THR A 87 -6.11 3.46 -2.07
C THR A 87 -4.93 2.49 -1.93
N LEU A 88 -4.32 2.49 -0.74
CA LEU A 88 -3.24 1.57 -0.34
C LEU A 88 -3.77 0.54 0.66
#